data_AF-A0A9E5HPV7-F1
#
_entry.id   AF-A0A9E5HPV7-F1
#
_cell.length_a   1.000
_cell.length_b   1.000
_cell.length_c   1.000
_cell.angle_alpha   90.00
_cell.angle_beta   90.00
_cell.angle_gamma   90.00
#
_symmetry.space_group_name_H-M   'P 1'
#
loop_
_entity.id
_entity.type
_entity.pdbx_description
1 polymer ?
#
loop_
_entity_poly.entity_id
_entity_poly.type
_entity_poly.pdbx_seq_one_letter_code
_entity_poly.pdbx_strand_id
1 'polypeptide(L)'
;RGYLRAGRGDQAMQDIRAAHDLEYPAATFALATAYFLGDDVPQDFEQARVLFEHSYERGVTWSAKGLSMLYENEFFEGYDPAKSADWLMKFER
;
A
#
# COMPACT_ATOMS: atom_id res chain seq x y z
N ARG A 1 -15.82 -18.80 6.39
CA ARG A 1 -14.65 -18.12 5.79
C ARG A 1 -14.94 -17.99 4.30
N GLY A 2 -15.55 -16.89 3.89
CA GLY A 2 -16.10 -16.74 2.54
C GLY A 2 -17.02 -15.54 2.53
N TYR A 3 -17.05 -14.84 1.39
CA TYR A 3 -17.82 -13.62 1.11
C TYR A 3 -17.13 -12.28 1.42
N LEU A 4 -15.96 -12.04 0.80
CA LEU A 4 -15.81 -10.79 0.05
C LEU A 4 -16.24 -11.11 -1.39
N ARG A 5 -17.45 -10.65 -1.67
CA ARG A 5 -18.33 -11.03 -2.75
C ARG A 5 -18.06 -10.08 -3.92
N ALA A 6 -17.83 -10.64 -5.10
CA ALA A 6 -17.51 -10.02 -6.38
C ALA A 6 -18.51 -8.96 -6.88
N GLY A 7 -18.66 -7.84 -6.16
CA GLY A 7 -19.50 -6.71 -6.57
C GLY A 7 -19.27 -5.43 -5.77
N ARG A 8 -18.21 -5.36 -4.95
CA ARG A 8 -17.80 -4.14 -4.22
C ARG A 8 -16.35 -3.69 -4.49
N GLY A 9 -15.57 -4.44 -5.28
CA GLY A 9 -14.19 -4.07 -5.60
C GLY A 9 -14.12 -2.74 -6.34
N ASP A 10 -14.86 -2.64 -7.44
CA ASP A 10 -14.97 -1.41 -8.26
C ASP A 10 -15.40 -0.18 -7.45
N GLN A 11 -16.39 -0.32 -6.57
CA GLN A 11 -16.87 0.78 -5.71
C GLN A 11 -15.87 1.11 -4.61
N ALA A 12 -15.24 0.12 -3.98
CA ALA A 12 -14.24 0.34 -2.95
C ALA A 12 -13.03 1.11 -3.52
N MET A 13 -12.58 0.78 -4.74
CA MET A 13 -11.50 1.52 -5.37
C MET A 13 -11.88 2.95 -5.75
N GLN A 14 -13.12 3.19 -6.18
CA GLN A 14 -13.61 4.55 -6.40
C GLN A 14 -13.66 5.35 -5.10
N ASP A 15 -14.16 4.77 -4.02
CA ASP A 15 -14.20 5.40 -2.70
C ASP A 15 -12.80 5.68 -2.16
N ILE A 16 -11.86 4.75 -2.34
CA ILE A 16 -10.45 4.92 -1.97
C ILE A 16 -9.80 6.05 -2.76
N ARG A 17 -10.05 6.15 -4.08
CA ARG A 17 -9.53 7.26 -4.91
C ARG A 17 -10.12 8.60 -4.50
N ALA A 18 -11.43 8.65 -4.27
CA ALA A 18 -12.08 9.87 -3.79
C ALA A 18 -11.53 10.31 -2.41
N ALA A 19 -11.32 9.36 -1.50
CA ALA A 19 -10.73 9.66 -0.19
C ALA A 19 -9.23 10.02 -0.29
N HIS A 20 -8.49 9.45 -1.24
CA HIS A 20 -7.13 9.87 -1.57
C HIS A 20 -7.11 11.34 -2.05
N ASP A 21 -8.03 11.73 -2.93
CA ASP A 21 -8.16 13.12 -3.42
C ASP A 21 -8.52 14.11 -2.31
N LEU A 22 -9.18 13.62 -1.25
CA LEU A 22 -9.42 14.36 -0.02
C LEU A 22 -8.22 14.33 0.96
N GLU A 23 -7.05 13.87 0.50
CA GLU A 23 -5.80 13.75 1.25
C GLU A 23 -5.89 12.86 2.50
N TYR A 24 -6.82 11.89 2.54
CA TYR A 24 -6.90 10.96 3.67
C TYR A 24 -5.72 9.98 3.66
N PRO A 25 -4.83 10.00 4.67
CA PRO A 25 -3.63 9.18 4.65
C PRO A 25 -3.91 7.67 4.68
N ALA A 26 -5.01 7.27 5.32
CA ALA A 26 -5.49 5.89 5.37
C ALA A 26 -6.01 5.41 4.00
N ALA A 27 -6.58 6.30 3.20
CA ALA A 27 -7.02 5.98 1.84
C ALA A 27 -5.81 5.83 0.91
N THR A 28 -4.80 6.69 1.03
CA THR A 28 -3.53 6.54 0.31
C THR A 28 -2.86 5.19 0.60
N PHE A 29 -2.87 4.73 1.86
CA PHE A 29 -2.40 3.39 2.23
C PHE A 29 -3.22 2.27 1.57
N ALA A 30 -4.55 2.40 1.55
CA ALA A 30 -5.42 1.42 0.91
C ALA A 30 -5.19 1.36 -0.60
N LEU A 31 -4.99 2.52 -1.25
CA LEU A 31 -4.66 2.62 -2.67
C LEU A 31 -3.30 1.96 -2.98
N ALA A 32 -2.29 2.21 -2.15
CA ALA A 32 -0.99 1.56 -2.26
C ALA A 32 -1.10 0.04 -2.18
N THR A 33 -1.94 -0.46 -1.27
CA THR A 33 -2.19 -1.89 -1.10
C THR A 33 -2.89 -2.50 -2.32
N ALA A 34 -3.81 -1.77 -2.95
CA ALA A 34 -4.46 -2.21 -4.18
C ALA A 34 -3.43 -2.36 -5.33
N TYR A 35 -2.54 -1.39 -5.51
CA TYR A 35 -1.43 -1.50 -6.47
C TYR A 35 -0.44 -2.61 -6.14
N PHE A 36 -0.19 -2.87 -4.86
CA PHE A 36 0.67 -3.97 -4.40
C PHE A 36 0.08 -5.34 -4.72
N LEU A 37 -1.22 -5.52 -4.44
CA LEU A 37 -1.93 -6.79 -4.65
C LEU A 37 -2.35 -7.01 -6.10
N GLY A 38 -2.48 -5.93 -6.88
CA GLY A 38 -3.11 -5.98 -8.20
C GLY A 38 -4.62 -6.26 -8.13
N ASP A 39 -5.28 -5.83 -7.05
CA ASP A 39 -6.72 -5.98 -6.84
C ASP A 39 -7.44 -4.77 -7.46
N ASP A 40 -8.31 -5.01 -8.45
CA ASP A 40 -9.01 -4.00 -9.27
C ASP A 40 -8.11 -3.02 -10.08
N VAL A 41 -6.80 -2.96 -9.81
CA VAL A 41 -5.79 -2.20 -10.57
C VAL A 41 -4.65 -3.09 -11.04
N PRO A 42 -3.95 -2.75 -12.14
CA PRO A 42 -2.73 -3.47 -12.52
C PRO A 42 -1.71 -3.41 -11.38
N GLN A 43 -1.09 -4.55 -11.08
CA GLN A 43 -0.03 -4.62 -10.08
C GLN A 43 1.12 -3.71 -10.49
N ASP A 44 1.46 -2.77 -9.61
CA ASP A 44 2.55 -1.82 -9.82
C ASP A 44 3.22 -1.53 -8.48
N PHE A 45 4.34 -2.21 -8.27
CA PHE A 45 5.10 -2.12 -7.03
C PHE A 45 5.75 -0.75 -6.82
N GLU A 46 6.14 -0.06 -7.89
CA GLU A 46 6.71 1.29 -7.80
C GLU A 46 5.64 2.31 -7.41
N GLN A 47 4.44 2.22 -8.00
CA GLN A 47 3.30 3.04 -7.56
C GLN A 47 2.92 2.75 -6.10
N ALA A 48 2.86 1.48 -5.71
CA ALA A 48 2.59 1.10 -4.33
C ALA A 48 3.64 1.71 -3.37
N ARG A 49 4.93 1.66 -3.73
CA ARG A 49 6.02 2.28 -2.96
C ARG A 49 5.79 3.77 -2.71
N VAL A 50 5.55 4.53 -3.78
CA VAL A 50 5.38 5.98 -3.71
C VAL A 50 4.17 6.34 -2.84
N LEU A 51 3.07 5.62 -2.99
CA LEU A 51 1.87 5.85 -2.20
C LEU A 51 2.07 5.47 -0.72
N PHE A 52 2.78 4.38 -0.42
CA PHE A 52 3.12 4.04 0.96
C PHE A 52 4.05 5.09 1.59
N GLU A 53 5.07 5.56 0.87
CA GLU A 53 5.95 6.66 1.34
C GLU A 53 5.15 7.91 1.65
N HIS A 54 4.30 8.36 0.72
CA HIS A 54 3.45 9.53 0.91
C HIS A 54 2.51 9.38 2.12
N SER A 55 1.91 8.21 2.27
CA SER A 55 1.05 7.89 3.41
C SER A 55 1.81 7.90 4.74
N TYR A 56 3.04 7.38 4.77
CA TYR A 56 3.91 7.41 5.94
C TYR A 56 4.30 8.83 6.33
N GLU A 57 4.66 9.69 5.36
CA GLU A 57 4.97 11.11 5.59
C GLU A 57 3.80 11.88 6.22
N ARG A 58 2.56 11.45 5.93
CA ARG A 58 1.33 12.00 6.51
C ARG A 58 0.97 11.41 7.88
N GLY A 59 1.85 10.59 8.48
CA GLY A 59 1.72 10.05 9.83
C GLY A 59 1.09 8.67 9.91
N VAL A 60 0.91 7.95 8.79
CA VAL A 60 0.43 6.57 8.81
C VAL A 60 1.59 5.62 9.01
N THR A 61 1.85 5.27 10.26
CA THR A 61 2.92 4.33 10.61
C THR A 61 2.75 2.99 9.89
N TRP A 62 1.52 2.51 9.69
CA TRP A 62 1.22 1.27 8.96
C TRP A 62 1.82 1.21 7.55
N SER A 63 2.07 2.34 6.91
CA SER A 63 2.66 2.39 5.57
C SER A 63 4.13 1.99 5.59
N ALA A 64 4.85 2.18 6.69
CA ALA A 64 6.20 1.64 6.86
C ALA A 64 6.20 0.10 6.86
N LYS A 65 5.17 -0.54 7.44
CA LYS A 65 4.99 -1.99 7.33
C LYS A 65 4.69 -2.42 5.88
N GLY A 66 3.87 -1.64 5.16
CA GLY A 66 3.61 -1.87 3.73
C GLY A 66 4.88 -1.79 2.88
N LEU A 67 5.73 -0.80 3.13
CA LEU A 67 7.06 -0.66 2.49
C LEU A 67 7.98 -1.82 2.82
N SER A 68 8.03 -2.25 4.08
CA SER A 68 8.79 -3.45 4.47
C SER A 68 8.35 -4.67 3.66
N MET A 69 7.04 -4.94 3.59
CA MET A 69 6.51 -6.07 2.80
C MET A 69 6.79 -5.91 1.30
N LEU A 70 6.83 -4.69 0.77
CA LEU A 70 7.19 -4.41 -0.63
C LEU A 70 8.66 -4.73 -0.90
N TYR A 71 9.58 -4.26 -0.05
CA TYR A 71 11.01 -4.48 -0.21
C TYR A 71 11.43 -5.93 0.04
N GLU A 72 10.66 -6.69 0.81
CA GLU A 72 10.82 -8.14 0.96
C GLU A 72 10.22 -8.96 -0.20
N ASN A 73 9.51 -8.32 -1.13
CA ASN A 73 8.89 -9.01 -2.24
C ASN A 73 9.91 -9.23 -3.38
N GLU A 74 10.26 -10.48 -3.68
CA GLU A 74 11.20 -10.84 -4.74
C GLU A 74 10.74 -10.44 -6.15
N PHE A 75 9.44 -10.18 -6.34
CA PHE A 75 8.89 -9.69 -7.62
C PHE A 75 9.04 -8.19 -7.81
N PHE A 76 9.38 -7.46 -6.75
CA PHE A 76 9.67 -6.04 -6.85
C PHE A 76 11.11 -5.86 -7.38
N GLU A 77 11.29 -5.06 -8.44
CA GLU A 77 12.63 -4.78 -9.00
C GLU A 77 13.57 -4.16 -7.96
N GLY A 78 13.01 -3.44 -6.99
CA GLY A 78 13.75 -2.86 -5.85
C GLY A 78 13.88 -3.78 -4.64
N TYR A 79 13.67 -5.10 -4.79
CA TYR A 79 13.80 -6.09 -3.71
C TYR A 79 15.11 -5.87 -2.92
N ASP A 80 14.95 -5.58 -1.64
CA ASP A 80 16.04 -5.26 -0.73
C ASP A 80 15.60 -5.59 0.71
N PRO A 81 15.91 -6.79 1.21
CA PRO A 81 15.52 -7.19 2.56
C PRO A 81 16.18 -6.33 3.66
N ALA A 82 17.32 -5.69 3.38
CA ALA A 82 17.94 -4.78 4.33
C ALA A 82 17.14 -3.47 4.46
N LYS A 83 16.64 -2.93 3.34
CA LYS A 83 15.68 -1.82 3.38
C LYS A 83 14.36 -2.22 4.03
N SER A 84 13.87 -3.43 3.79
CA SER A 84 12.66 -3.91 4.48
C SER A 84 12.82 -3.82 6.00
N ALA A 85 13.95 -4.31 6.53
CA ALA A 85 14.25 -4.22 7.95
C ALA A 85 14.32 -2.77 8.45
N ASP A 86 14.89 -1.83 7.67
CA ASP A 86 14.92 -0.41 8.03
C ASP A 86 13.50 0.19 8.14
N TRP A 87 12.64 -0.12 7.18
CA TRP A 87 11.23 0.29 7.20
C TRP A 87 10.46 -0.36 8.34
N LEU A 88 10.70 -1.64 8.64
CA LEU A 88 10.07 -2.30 9.78
C LEU A 88 10.52 -1.68 11.11
N MET A 89 11.80 -1.34 11.26
CA MET A 89 12.29 -0.61 12.43
C MET A 89 11.62 0.76 12.59
N LYS A 90 11.29 1.44 11.48
CA LYS A 90 10.52 2.70 11.51
C LYS A 90 9.05 2.52 11.89
N PHE A 91 8.48 1.32 11.69
CA PHE A 91 7.13 0.99 12.12
C PHE A 91 7.06 0.71 13.63
N GLU A 92 8.09 0.06 14.19
CA GLU A 92 8.14 -0.34 15.60
C GLU A 92 8.58 0.78 16.56
N ARG A 93 8.99 1.94 16.03
CA ARG A 93 9.53 3.06 16.78
C ARG A 93 8.51 4.16 17.02
#